data_AF-A0A7Y2BTM9-F1
#
_entry.id   AF-A0A7Y2BTM9-F1
#
_cell.length_a   1.000
_cell.length_b   1.000
_cell.length_c   1.000
_cell.angle_alpha   90.00
_cell.angle_beta   90.00
_cell.angle_gamma   90.00
#
_symmetry.space_group_name_H-M   'P 1'
#
loop_
_entity.id
_entity.type
_entity.pdbx_description
1 polymer ?
#
loop_
_entity_poly.entity_id
_entity_poly.type
_entity_poly.pdbx_seq_one_letter_code
_entity_poly.pdbx_strand_id
1 'polypeptide(L)' 'MRIATFNLENLGTPGNKGVPVPSRIAILRPQLERLNADVICLQEVNGEKTSSAKSRTLAALD' A
#
# COMPACT_ATOMS: atom_id res chain seq x y z
N MET A 1 19.95 4.70 12.86
CA MET A 1 19.14 3.99 11.85
C MET A 1 17.94 3.35 12.54
N ARG A 2 16.74 3.82 12.25
CA ARG A 2 15.45 3.38 12.78
C ARG A 2 14.69 2.61 11.70
N ILE A 3 14.24 1.41 12.03
CA ILE A 3 13.47 0.56 11.11
C ILE A 3 12.10 0.33 11.74
N ALA A 4 11.05 0.49 10.94
CA ALA A 4 9.68 0.20 11.33
C ALA A 4 9.03 -0.76 10.34
N THR A 5 7.98 -1.43 10.80
CA THR A 5 7.12 -2.28 9.98
C THR A 5 5.68 -1.79 10.08
N PHE A 6 4.96 -1.77 8.97
CA PHE A 6 3.57 -1.30 8.96
C PHE A 6 2.75 -2.13 7.98
N ASN A 7 1.65 -2.69 8.47
CA ASN A 7 0.71 -3.44 7.66
C ASN A 7 -0.37 -2.50 7.11
N LEU A 8 -0.64 -2.55 5.81
CA LEU A 8 -1.56 -1.63 5.12
C LEU A 8 -2.98 -2.19 4.95
N GLU A 9 -3.26 -3.35 5.54
CA GLU A 9 -4.55 -4.04 5.49
C GLU A 9 -5.07 -4.19 4.05
N ASN A 10 -4.34 -4.94 3.23
CA ASN A 10 -4.67 -5.22 1.83
C ASN A 10 -4.79 -3.93 0.96
N LEU A 11 -3.71 -3.15 0.89
CA LEU A 11 -3.64 -1.98 0.01
C LEU A 11 -3.55 -2.44 -1.46
N GLY A 12 -4.52 -2.05 -2.27
CA GLY A 12 -4.62 -2.42 -3.68
C GLY A 12 -5.80 -1.74 -4.35
N THR A 13 -5.94 -1.93 -5.66
CA THR A 13 -7.11 -1.47 -6.41
C THR A 13 -8.40 -2.00 -5.76
N PRO A 14 -9.33 -1.12 -5.37
CA PRO A 14 -10.58 -1.53 -4.78
C PRO A 14 -11.48 -2.22 -5.83
N GLY A 15 -12.26 -3.19 -5.38
CA GLY A 15 -13.43 -3.65 -6.16
C GLY A 15 -14.52 -2.56 -6.23
N ASN A 16 -15.63 -2.85 -6.91
CA ASN A 16 -16.72 -1.88 -7.17
C ASN A 16 -17.30 -1.14 -5.96
N LYS A 17 -17.09 -1.63 -4.73
CA LYS A 17 -17.57 -1.03 -3.48
C LYS A 17 -16.45 -0.62 -2.52
N GLY A 18 -15.19 -0.71 -2.94
CA GLY A 18 -14.05 -0.38 -2.09
C GLY A 18 -13.70 1.11 -2.12
N VAL A 19 -13.02 1.56 -1.08
CA VAL A 19 -12.52 2.93 -0.98
C VAL A 19 -11.33 3.11 -1.95
N PRO A 20 -11.31 4.18 -2.78
CA PRO A 20 -10.20 4.50 -3.67
C PRO A 20 -8.85 4.55 -2.94
N VAL A 21 -7.79 4.06 -3.59
CA VAL A 21 -6.42 4.07 -3.06
C VAL A 21 -5.99 5.48 -2.59
N PRO A 22 -6.21 6.58 -3.34
CA PRO A 22 -5.83 7.93 -2.88
C PRO A 22 -6.47 8.32 -1.55
N SER A 23 -7.73 7.96 -1.33
CA SER A 23 -8.44 8.24 -0.07
C SER A 23 -7.86 7.44 1.09
N ARG A 24 -7.44 6.19 0.85
CA ARG A 24 -6.73 5.38 1.86
C ARG A 24 -5.34 5.96 2.16
N ILE A 25 -4.59 6.38 1.14
CA ILE A 25 -3.27 7.01 1.31
C ILE A 25 -3.36 8.26 2.19
N ALA A 26 -4.39 9.10 2.01
CA ALA A 26 -4.59 10.30 2.82
C ALA A 26 -4.71 9.98 4.32
N ILE A 27 -5.29 8.82 4.67
CA ILE A 27 -5.45 8.35 6.06
C ILE A 27 -4.18 7.66 6.58
N LEU A 28 -3.48 6.90 5.72
CA LEU A 28 -2.30 6.12 6.08
C LEU A 28 -1.05 7.00 6.23
N ARG A 29 -0.91 8.03 5.40
CA ARG A 29 0.26 8.92 5.37
C ARG A 29 0.63 9.51 6.75
N PRO A 30 -0.28 10.16 7.50
CA PRO A 30 0.07 10.70 8.82
C PRO A 30 0.43 9.61 9.84
N GLN A 31 0.03 8.35 9.62
CA GLN A 31 0.44 7.24 10.48
C GLN A 31 1.87 6.79 10.17
N LEU A 32 2.22 6.69 8.88
CA LEU A 32 3.57 6.36 8.44
C LEU A 32 4.58 7.45 8.83
N GLU A 33 4.22 8.74 8.70
CA GLU A 33 5.06 9.86 9.11
C GLU A 33 5.37 9.84 10.62
N ARG A 34 4.39 9.44 11.46
CA ARG A 34 4.58 9.31 12.91
C ARG A 34 5.53 8.18 13.31
N LEU A 35 5.79 7.19 12.44
CA LEU A 35 6.76 6.13 12.73
C LEU A 35 8.19 6.69 12.85
N ASN A 36 8.48 7.82 12.19
CA ASN A 36 9.78 8.50 12.25
C ASN A 36 10.95 7.51 12.03
N ALA A 37 10.83 6.67 11.01
CA ALA A 37 11.77 5.62 10.68
C ALA A 37 12.59 6.00 9.43
N ASP A 38 13.85 5.59 9.42
CA ASP A 38 14.74 5.74 8.26
C ASP A 38 14.35 4.73 7.15
N VAL A 39 13.85 3.56 7.55
CA VAL A 39 13.33 2.52 6.64
C VAL A 39 12.01 1.98 7.17
N ILE A 40 11.01 1.88 6.30
CA ILE A 40 9.71 1.27 6.61
C ILE A 40 9.50 0.05 5.72
N CYS A 41 9.26 -1.10 6.34
CA CYS A 41 8.84 -2.33 5.66
C CYS A 41 7.31 -2.40 5.65
N LEU A 42 6.71 -2.44 4.46
CA LEU A 42 5.25 -2.49 4.29
C LEU A 42 4.76 -3.94 4.09
N GLN A 43 3.65 -4.32 4.72
CA GLN A 43 2.98 -5.61 4.52
C GLN A 43 1.57 -5.44 3.96
N GLU A 44 1.06 -6.51 3.35
CA GLU A 44 -0.27 -6.58 2.73
C GLU A 44 -0.49 -5.52 1.65
N VAL A 45 0.51 -5.37 0.77
CA VAL A 45 0.32 -4.72 -0.53
C VAL A 45 -0.15 -5.77 -1.52
N ASN A 46 -1.33 -5.57 -2.09
CA ASN A 46 -1.93 -6.51 -3.03
C ASN A 46 -1.25 -6.42 -4.40
N GLY A 47 -0.80 -7.58 -4.89
CA GLY A 47 -0.37 -7.73 -6.27
C GLY A 47 -1.56 -7.90 -7.21
N GLU A 48 -1.63 -7.06 -8.23
CA GLU A 48 -2.70 -7.04 -9.20
C GLU A 48 -2.31 -7.83 -10.45
N LYS A 49 -3.24 -8.67 -10.93
CA LYS A 49 -3.07 -9.36 -12.21
C LYS A 49 -3.77 -8.53 -13.28
N THR A 50 -3.02 -7.74 -14.02
CA THR A 50 -3.58 -7.09 -15.22
C THR A 50 -3.78 -8.15 -16.30
N SER A 51 -4.80 -7.97 -17.14
CA SER A 51 -5.18 -8.94 -18.19
C SER A 51 -4.07 -9.22 -19.20
N SER A 52 -3.08 -8.33 -19.30
CA SER A 52 -1.94 -8.43 -20.21
C SER A 52 -0.62 -8.87 -19.54
N ALA A 53 -0.52 -8.88 -18.21
CA ALA A 53 0.74 -9.17 -17.53
C ALA A 53 0.90 -10.66 -17.16
N LYS A 54 2.08 -11.21 -17.45
CA LYS A 54 2.50 -12.55 -16.97
C LYS A 54 2.82 -12.58 -15.47
N SER A 55 3.03 -11.41 -14.84
CA SER A 55 3.33 -11.27 -13.42
C SER A 55 2.37 -10.29 -12.75
N ARG A 56 2.24 -10.38 -11.43
CA ARG A 56 1.50 -9.39 -10.64
C ARG A 56 2.29 -8.07 -10.57
N THR A 57 1.60 -6.95 -10.61
CA THR A 57 2.16 -5.61 -10.39
C THR A 57 1.68 -5.05 -9.05
N LEU A 58 2.45 -4.13 -8.46
CA LEU A 58 2.07 -3.44 -7.22
C LEU A 58 1.50 -2.06 -7.58
N ALA A 59 0.42 -2.01 -8.37
CA ALA A 59 -0.11 -0.77 -8.95
C ALA A 59 -0.53 0.29 -7.91
N ALA A 60 -0.81 -0.12 -6.67
CA ALA A 60 -1.11 0.82 -5.57
C ALA A 60 0.14 1.54 -5.01
N LEU A 61 1.35 1.19 -5.49
CA LEU A 61 2.61 1.84 -5.14
C LEU A 61 3.20 2.69 -6.27
N ASP A 62 2.62 2.63 -7.48
CA ASP A 62 2.98 3.46 -8.64
C ASP A 62 2.35 4.86 -8.52
#